data_AF-H3GTT1-F1
#
_entry.id   AF-H3GTT1-F1
#
_cell.length_a   1.000
_cell.length_b   1.000
_cell.length_c   1.000
_cell.angle_alpha   90.00
_cell.angle_beta   90.00
_cell.angle_gamma   90.00
#
_symmetry.space_group_name_H-M   'P 1'
#
loop_
_entity.id
_entity.type
_entity.pdbx_description
1 polymer ?
#
loop_
_entity_poly.entity_id
_entity_poly.type
_entity_poly.pdbx_seq_one_letter_code
_entity_poly.pdbx_strand_id
1 'polypeptide(L)'
;MPLTPEENRKPLIECLDGTSVTDPDAVPTEYVVMDFTGVTAMDATAARSAFLILQKYCSNHNITVLYAGALPDIRDVLVKNEITGQESFYSSADSALKFC
;
A
#
# COMPACT_ATOMS: atom_id res chain seq x y z
N MET A 1 -19.99 -8.42 -38.58
CA MET A 1 -19.27 -7.19 -38.18
C MET A 1 -17.91 -7.61 -37.67
N PRO A 2 -16.79 -7.07 -38.19
CA PRO A 2 -15.49 -7.33 -37.60
C PRO A 2 -15.37 -6.50 -36.32
N LEU A 3 -15.12 -7.17 -35.19
CA LEU A 3 -14.79 -6.51 -33.93
C LEU A 3 -13.40 -5.87 -34.09
N THR A 4 -13.29 -4.58 -33.83
CA THR A 4 -12.00 -3.88 -33.86
C THR A 4 -11.11 -4.39 -32.71
N PRO A 5 -9.79 -4.58 -32.91
CA PRO A 5 -8.88 -5.18 -31.92
C PRO A 5 -8.70 -4.38 -30.62
N GLU A 6 -9.28 -3.19 -30.54
CA GLU A 6 -9.08 -2.20 -29.49
C GLU A 6 -10.03 -2.40 -28.30
N GLU A 7 -11.19 -3.05 -28.51
CA GLU A 7 -12.18 -3.29 -27.45
C GLU A 7 -11.73 -4.37 -26.44
N ASN A 8 -10.75 -5.19 -26.82
CA ASN A 8 -10.20 -6.28 -26.00
C ASN A 8 -9.02 -5.87 -25.12
N ARG A 9 -8.75 -4.57 -24.98
CA ARG A 9 -7.62 -4.01 -24.22
C ARG A 9 -8.03 -3.30 -22.94
N LYS A 10 -9.18 -3.64 -22.34
CA LYS A 10 -9.36 -3.32 -20.92
C LYS A 10 -8.41 -4.23 -20.14
N PRO A 11 -7.38 -3.69 -19.45
CA PRO A 11 -6.59 -4.52 -18.55
C PRO A 11 -7.55 -5.15 -17.56
N LEU A 12 -7.57 -6.47 -17.50
CA LEU A 12 -8.29 -7.20 -16.46
C LEU A 12 -7.66 -6.76 -15.15
N ILE A 13 -8.43 -6.11 -14.30
CA ILE A 13 -7.98 -5.81 -12.95
C ILE A 13 -7.91 -7.16 -12.25
N GLU A 14 -6.71 -7.50 -11.78
CA GLU A 14 -6.44 -8.70 -11.03
C GLU A 14 -6.31 -8.31 -9.56
N CYS A 15 -6.91 -9.15 -8.71
CA CYS A 15 -6.63 -9.14 -7.29
C CYS A 15 -5.15 -9.46 -7.06
N LEU A 16 -4.66 -9.15 -5.87
CA LEU A 16 -3.28 -9.43 -5.47
C LEU A 16 -2.93 -10.93 -5.57
N ASP A 17 -3.90 -11.82 -5.40
CA ASP A 17 -3.76 -13.28 -5.54
C ASP A 17 -3.82 -13.79 -7.00
N GLY A 18 -3.93 -12.88 -7.98
CA GLY A 18 -4.03 -13.19 -9.41
C GLY A 18 -5.43 -13.62 -9.87
N THR A 19 -6.43 -13.60 -8.99
CA THR A 19 -7.82 -13.84 -9.39
C THR A 19 -8.38 -12.62 -10.11
N SER A 20 -9.28 -12.83 -11.07
CA SER A 20 -9.97 -11.73 -11.74
C SER A 20 -10.95 -11.06 -10.79
N VAL A 21 -11.01 -9.74 -10.82
CA VAL A 21 -11.99 -9.00 -10.02
C VAL A 21 -13.41 -9.29 -10.50
N THR A 22 -14.32 -9.60 -9.57
CA THR A 22 -15.73 -9.89 -9.86
C THR A 22 -16.60 -8.64 -9.98
N ASP A 23 -16.12 -7.52 -9.45
CA ASP A 23 -16.82 -6.24 -9.48
C ASP A 23 -16.47 -5.47 -10.78
N PRO A 24 -17.45 -5.22 -11.68
CA PRO A 24 -17.21 -4.53 -12.94
C PRO A 24 -16.84 -3.04 -12.77
N ASP A 25 -17.13 -2.46 -11.61
CA ASP A 25 -16.83 -1.05 -11.29
C ASP A 25 -15.55 -0.91 -10.46
N ALA A 26 -14.83 -2.01 -10.22
CA ALA A 26 -13.58 -1.97 -9.49
C ALA A 26 -12.54 -1.12 -10.21
N VAL A 27 -11.75 -0.43 -9.40
CA VAL A 27 -10.59 0.34 -9.84
C VAL A 27 -9.33 -0.22 -9.18
N PRO A 28 -8.16 -0.14 -9.83
CA PRO A 28 -6.91 -0.54 -9.21
C PRO A 28 -6.68 0.22 -7.90
N THR A 29 -6.21 -0.46 -6.88
CA THR A 29 -5.82 0.20 -5.63
C THR A 29 -4.54 1.00 -5.88
N GLU A 30 -4.54 2.28 -5.57
CA GLU A 30 -3.36 3.15 -5.71
C GLU A 30 -2.64 3.34 -4.36
N TYR A 31 -3.39 3.37 -3.26
CA TYR A 31 -2.88 3.65 -1.93
C TYR A 31 -3.37 2.65 -0.88
N VAL A 32 -2.49 2.31 0.06
CA VAL A 32 -2.83 1.61 1.29
C VAL A 32 -2.39 2.46 2.47
N VAL A 33 -3.35 2.85 3.31
CA VAL A 33 -3.08 3.57 4.55
C VAL A 33 -3.06 2.58 5.71
N MET A 34 -1.92 2.46 6.38
CA MET A 34 -1.76 1.66 7.59
C MET A 34 -1.91 2.54 8.83
N ASP A 35 -2.96 2.28 9.61
CA ASP A 35 -3.18 2.98 10.89
C ASP A 35 -2.37 2.36 12.02
N PHE A 36 -1.38 3.11 12.48
CA PHE A 36 -0.45 2.73 13.55
C PHE A 36 -0.85 3.30 14.91
N THR A 37 -2.01 3.94 15.05
CA THR A 37 -2.47 4.56 16.31
C THR A 37 -2.48 3.57 17.49
N GLY A 38 -2.72 2.28 17.22
CA GLY A 38 -2.70 1.20 18.21
C GLY A 38 -1.34 0.52 18.41
N VAL A 39 -0.31 0.87 17.64
CA VAL A 39 1.01 0.22 17.71
C VAL A 39 1.88 0.95 18.73
N THR A 40 2.16 0.31 19.85
CA THR A 40 2.92 0.92 20.96
C THR A 40 4.42 0.68 20.87
N ALA A 41 4.85 -0.38 20.18
CA ALA A 41 6.26 -0.72 20.00
C ALA A 41 6.46 -1.58 18.74
N MET A 42 7.66 -1.49 18.15
CA MET A 42 8.07 -2.31 17.03
C MET A 42 9.58 -2.53 17.10
N ASP A 43 10.02 -3.76 16.86
CA ASP A 43 11.44 -4.06 16.72
C ASP A 43 11.84 -4.20 15.24
N ALA A 44 13.16 -4.21 14.98
CA ALA A 44 13.70 -4.31 13.63
C ALA A 44 13.34 -5.65 12.94
N THR A 45 13.12 -6.72 13.71
CA THR A 45 12.75 -8.03 13.18
C THR A 45 11.32 -7.99 12.65
N ALA A 46 10.38 -7.44 13.40
CA ALA A 46 9.00 -7.24 12.99
C ALA A 46 8.91 -6.30 11.78
N ALA A 47 9.67 -5.19 11.81
CA ALA A 47 9.75 -4.25 10.69
C ALA A 47 10.21 -4.94 9.39
N ARG A 48 11.31 -5.70 9.44
CA ARG A 48 11.86 -6.37 8.25
C ARG A 48 11.06 -7.59 7.81
N SER A 49 10.56 -8.39 8.74
CA SER A 49 9.85 -9.63 8.37
C SER A 49 8.44 -9.37 7.86
N ALA A 50 7.73 -8.37 8.39
CA ALA A 50 6.36 -8.08 7.97
C ALA A 50 6.30 -6.92 6.97
N PHE A 51 6.81 -5.75 7.35
CA PHE A 51 6.55 -4.52 6.59
C PHE A 51 7.41 -4.39 5.34
N LEU A 52 8.65 -4.90 5.34
CA LEU A 52 9.46 -4.92 4.11
C LEU A 52 8.82 -5.79 3.02
N ILE A 53 8.31 -6.96 3.41
CA ILE A 53 7.65 -7.88 2.48
C ILE A 53 6.39 -7.23 1.93
N LEU A 54 5.56 -6.67 2.83
CA LEU A 54 4.32 -5.99 2.47
C LEU A 54 4.56 -4.81 1.52
N GLN A 55 5.55 -3.98 1.81
CA GLN A 55 5.88 -2.84 0.98
C GLN A 55 6.44 -3.25 -0.38
N LYS A 56 7.31 -4.26 -0.42
CA LYS A 56 7.81 -4.79 -1.69
C LYS A 56 6.66 -5.37 -2.53
N TYR A 57 5.74 -6.06 -1.88
CA TYR A 57 4.56 -6.60 -2.54
C TYR A 57 3.69 -5.48 -3.12
N CYS A 58 3.31 -4.48 -2.32
CA CYS A 58 2.57 -3.31 -2.79
C CYS A 58 3.30 -2.57 -3.92
N SER A 59 4.60 -2.34 -3.78
CA SER A 59 5.41 -1.65 -4.80
C SER A 59 5.46 -2.40 -6.13
N ASN A 60 5.46 -3.73 -6.13
CA ASN A 60 5.42 -4.53 -7.37
C ASN A 60 4.12 -4.34 -8.15
N HIS A 61 3.06 -3.90 -7.48
CA HIS A 61 1.74 -3.63 -8.04
C HIS A 61 1.44 -2.13 -8.16
N ASN A 62 2.46 -1.27 -8.06
CA ASN A 62 2.34 0.19 -8.06
C ASN A 62 1.42 0.76 -6.97
N ILE A 63 1.28 0.06 -5.84
CA ILE A 63 0.51 0.48 -4.68
C ILE A 63 1.44 1.23 -3.73
N THR A 64 1.09 2.47 -3.39
CA THR A 64 1.82 3.29 -2.43
C THR A 64 1.33 3.02 -1.01
N VAL A 65 2.26 2.75 -0.09
CA VAL A 65 1.94 2.49 1.33
C VAL A 65 2.22 3.74 2.17
N LEU A 66 1.21 4.22 2.89
CA LEU A 66 1.28 5.35 3.80
C LEU A 66 1.06 4.88 5.25
N TYR A 67 1.68 5.57 6.20
CA TYR A 67 1.65 5.22 7.62
C TYR A 67 1.03 6.35 8.42
N ALA A 68 -0.09 6.09 9.08
CA ALA A 68 -0.84 7.06 9.86
C ALA A 68 -0.64 6.85 11.36
N GLY A 69 -0.44 7.92 12.13
CA GLY A 69 -0.45 7.84 13.59
C GLY A 69 0.75 7.11 14.23
N ALA A 70 1.79 6.78 13.46
CA ALA A 70 2.97 6.10 13.98
C ALA A 70 3.73 6.98 14.99
N LEU A 71 4.10 6.40 16.14
CA LEU A 71 4.95 7.04 17.15
C LEU A 71 6.35 7.32 16.58
N PRO A 72 7.05 8.38 17.04
CA PRO A 72 8.38 8.75 16.53
C PRO A 72 9.38 7.60 16.51
N ASP A 73 9.47 6.82 17.59
CA ASP A 73 10.39 5.68 17.67
C ASP A 73 10.07 4.59 16.63
N ILE A 74 8.79 4.38 16.31
CA ILE A 74 8.37 3.42 15.30
C ILE A 74 8.69 3.94 13.89
N ARG A 75 8.50 5.23 13.63
CA ARG A 75 8.92 5.87 12.37
C ARG A 75 10.40 5.68 12.14
N ASP A 76 11.20 5.93 13.19
CA ASP A 76 12.64 5.73 13.19
C ASP A 76 13.02 4.28 12.84
N VAL A 77 12.34 3.29 13.43
CA VAL A 77 12.59 1.87 13.14
C VAL A 77 12.28 1.55 11.67
N LEU A 78 11.15 2.03 11.14
CA LEU A 78 10.76 1.81 9.74
C LEU A 78 11.75 2.46 8.77
N VAL A 79 12.18 3.69 9.03
CA VAL A 79 13.12 4.41 8.16
C VAL A 79 14.53 3.81 8.24
N LYS A 80 15.04 3.52 9.44
CA LYS A 80 16.38 2.93 9.63
C LYS A 80 16.50 1.53 9.02
N ASN A 81 15.38 0.82 8.88
CA ASN A 81 15.35 -0.49 8.25
C ASN A 81 15.00 -0.44 6.76
N GLU A 82 15.02 0.76 6.14
CA GLU A 82 14.77 0.95 4.70
C GLU A 82 13.41 0.39 4.27
N ILE A 83 12.44 0.47 5.18
CA ILE A 83 11.06 0.16 4.87
C ILE A 83 10.55 1.36 4.06
N THR A 84 10.25 2.48 4.70
CA THR A 84 9.70 3.65 4.01
C THR A 84 10.51 4.94 4.22
N GLY A 85 10.21 5.96 3.43
CA GLY A 85 10.75 7.31 3.57
C GLY A 85 9.97 8.17 4.56
N GLN A 86 10.56 9.30 4.95
CA GLN A 86 9.96 10.23 5.92
C GLN A 86 8.68 10.90 5.39
N GLU A 87 8.53 11.00 4.08
CA GLU A 87 7.38 11.56 3.39
C GLU A 87 6.12 10.69 3.47
N SER A 88 6.26 9.43 3.88
CA SER A 88 5.14 8.47 3.93
C SER A 88 4.36 8.50 5.25
N PHE A 89 4.71 9.39 6.17
CA PHE A 89 4.09 9.46 7.50
C PHE A 89 3.09 10.60 7.65
N TYR A 90 1.92 10.27 8.20
CA TYR A 90 0.82 11.19 8.44
C TYR A 90 0.40 11.16 9.91
N SER A 91 -0.24 12.23 10.39
CA SER A 91 -0.66 12.34 11.79
C SER A 91 -1.85 11.45 12.13
N SER A 92 -2.70 11.14 11.15
CA SER A 92 -3.92 10.34 11.30
C SER A 92 -4.32 9.66 9.99
N ALA A 93 -5.18 8.64 10.06
CA ALA A 93 -5.70 7.97 8.87
C ALA A 93 -6.46 8.95 7.96
N ASP A 94 -7.29 9.82 8.55
CA ASP A 94 -8.02 10.86 7.79
C ASP A 94 -7.09 11.80 7.03
N SER A 95 -5.94 12.17 7.61
CA SER A 95 -4.97 13.03 6.93
C SER A 95 -4.26 12.33 5.77
N ALA A 96 -4.02 11.03 5.87
CA ALA A 96 -3.44 10.24 4.78
C ALA A 96 -4.47 10.02 3.66
N LEU A 97 -5.73 9.74 4.01
CA LEU A 97 -6.81 9.54 3.05
C LEU A 97 -7.15 10.81 2.26
N LYS A 98 -6.88 12.01 2.80
CA LYS A 98 -7.02 13.27 2.05
C LYS A 98 -5.94 13.50 1.00
N PHE A 99 -4.82 12.79 1.12
CA PHE A 99 -3.72 12.85 0.15
C PHE A 99 -3.94 11.85 -0.99
N CYS A 100 -4.54 10.70 -0.69
CA CYS A 100 -4.97 9.70 -1.66
C CYS A 100 -6.04 10.28 -2.60
#